data_AF-A0AAE0SR43-F1
#
_entry.id   AF-A0AAE0SR43-F1
#
_cell.length_a   1.000
_cell.length_b   1.000
_cell.length_c   1.000
_cell.angle_alpha   90.00
_cell.angle_beta   90.00
_cell.angle_gamma   90.00
#
_symmetry.space_group_name_H-M   'P 1'
#
loop_
_entity.id
_entity.type
_entity.pdbx_description
1 polymer ?
#
loop_
_entity_poly.entity_id
_entity_poly.type
_entity_poly.pdbx_seq_one_letter_code
_entity_poly.pdbx_strand_id
1 'polypeptide(L)'
;MCSVQNGIKEESLFDPKILYNLDFSKSTTQYNPAVSVKDPGEGLYMRPLCRSDYDEGYMSLLSQLTKVGDVSREEFEARFSAMESCPDSYYIVVIEDIMTKKVIGSGTLVIEQKFIRKCSSRGRIEDIVVSDQYRGKQLGKLLVDTLMILSQQIGCYKVSLECKDNMVNFYSQFGLAKEEGQNYMCRRFKEM
;
A
#
# COMPACT_ATOMS: atom_id res chain seq x y z
N MET A 1 -11.88 14.18 0.79
CA MET A 1 -12.73 14.09 2.00
C MET A 1 -13.48 12.78 1.90
N CYS A 2 -13.32 11.87 2.87
CA CYS A 2 -14.11 10.64 2.91
C CYS A 2 -15.61 11.00 2.86
N SER A 3 -16.37 10.32 2.01
CA SER A 3 -17.77 10.63 1.78
C SER A 3 -18.59 10.31 3.03
N VAL A 4 -19.19 11.36 3.61
CA VAL A 4 -20.13 11.18 4.73
C VAL A 4 -21.44 10.66 4.17
N GLN A 5 -21.67 9.35 4.24
CA GLN A 5 -23.04 8.81 4.28
C GLN A 5 -23.34 8.40 5.73
N ASN A 6 -24.45 8.93 6.27
CA ASN A 6 -25.04 8.59 7.57
C ASN A 6 -24.33 9.05 8.87
N GLY A 7 -23.45 10.04 8.83
CA GLY A 7 -22.95 10.68 10.07
C GLY A 7 -22.02 9.80 10.92
N ILE A 8 -21.65 8.63 10.42
CA ILE A 8 -20.53 7.84 10.95
C ILE A 8 -19.30 8.29 10.17
N LYS A 9 -18.29 8.77 10.90
CA LYS A 9 -16.98 9.07 10.30
C LYS A 9 -16.46 7.76 9.73
N GLU A 10 -16.22 7.69 8.43
CA GLU A 10 -15.61 6.52 7.81
C GLU A 10 -14.26 6.25 8.49
N GLU A 11 -14.16 5.15 9.23
CA GLU A 11 -12.94 4.77 9.94
C GLU A 11 -11.96 4.18 8.94
N SER A 12 -10.95 4.99 8.62
CA SER A 12 -9.76 4.60 7.87
C SER A 12 -8.84 3.74 8.73
N LEU A 13 -8.16 2.77 8.12
CA LEU A 13 -7.31 1.79 8.82
C LEU A 13 -6.22 2.42 9.69
N PHE A 14 -5.76 3.62 9.32
CA PHE A 14 -4.84 4.44 10.11
C PHE A 14 -5.13 5.93 9.86
N ASP A 15 -4.57 6.83 10.68
CA ASP A 15 -4.82 8.28 10.56
C ASP A 15 -4.35 8.82 9.18
N PRO A 16 -5.25 9.35 8.34
CA PRO A 16 -4.88 9.90 7.03
C PRO A 16 -3.84 11.03 7.09
N LYS A 17 -3.70 11.72 8.23
CA LYS A 17 -2.67 12.74 8.43
C LYS A 17 -1.26 12.17 8.29
N ILE A 18 -1.06 10.88 8.58
CA ILE A 18 0.23 10.21 8.42
C ILE A 18 0.69 10.30 6.96
N LEU A 19 -0.21 10.08 5.99
CA LEU A 19 0.07 10.24 4.56
C LEU A 19 0.20 11.72 4.17
N TYR A 20 -0.73 12.56 4.63
CA TYR A 20 -0.76 13.98 4.25
C TYR A 20 0.50 14.75 4.69
N ASN A 21 1.13 14.31 5.78
CA ASN A 21 2.33 14.92 6.33
C ASN A 21 3.63 14.34 5.77
N LEU A 22 3.58 13.38 4.84
CA LEU A 22 4.78 12.85 4.21
C LEU A 22 5.52 13.95 3.46
N ASP A 23 6.82 14.07 3.75
CA ASP A 23 7.72 14.94 3.02
C ASP A 23 8.10 14.28 1.69
N PHE A 24 7.27 14.51 0.68
CA PHE A 24 7.44 13.93 -0.64
C PHE A 24 8.66 14.47 -1.40
N SER A 25 9.33 15.52 -0.91
CA SER A 25 10.60 15.99 -1.47
C SER A 25 11.74 14.98 -1.30
N LYS A 26 11.57 14.00 -0.40
CA LYS A 26 12.48 12.87 -0.21
C LYS A 26 12.34 11.77 -1.27
N SER A 27 11.37 11.88 -2.17
CA SER A 27 11.24 10.99 -3.32
C SER A 27 12.52 11.00 -4.15
N THR A 28 12.95 9.82 -4.57
CA THR A 28 14.08 9.65 -5.51
C THR A 28 13.60 9.45 -6.94
N THR A 29 12.28 9.44 -7.15
CA THR A 29 11.64 9.12 -8.43
C THR A 29 11.28 10.39 -9.20
N GLN A 30 11.58 10.40 -10.49
CA GLN A 30 11.10 11.46 -11.39
C GLN A 30 9.70 11.11 -11.92
N TYR A 31 8.78 12.07 -11.83
CA TYR A 31 7.41 11.98 -12.32
C TYR A 31 7.20 12.93 -13.50
N ASN A 32 6.38 12.51 -14.46
CA ASN A 32 6.00 13.33 -15.60
C ASN A 32 4.62 12.86 -16.11
N PRO A 33 3.53 13.60 -15.82
CA PRO A 33 3.49 14.84 -15.04
C PRO A 33 3.89 14.64 -13.57
N ALA A 34 4.20 15.73 -12.86
CA ALA A 34 4.51 15.65 -11.43
C ALA A 34 3.28 15.15 -10.65
N VAL A 35 3.49 14.19 -9.73
CA VAL A 35 2.45 13.67 -8.83
C VAL A 35 2.99 13.55 -7.41
N SER A 36 2.09 13.54 -6.43
CA SER A 36 2.40 13.35 -5.02
C SER A 36 1.22 12.71 -4.29
N VAL A 37 1.38 12.43 -2.99
CA VAL A 37 0.27 11.96 -2.15
C VAL A 37 -0.91 12.95 -2.16
N LYS A 38 -0.63 14.27 -2.21
CA LYS A 38 -1.66 15.33 -2.18
C LYS A 38 -2.29 15.58 -3.54
N ASP A 39 -1.60 15.20 -4.60
CA ASP A 39 -2.03 15.37 -5.98
C ASP A 39 -1.58 14.13 -6.79
N PRO A 40 -2.28 12.99 -6.63
CA PRO A 40 -1.89 11.73 -7.26
C PRO A 40 -2.21 11.68 -8.77
N GLY A 41 -2.84 12.73 -9.30
CA GLY A 41 -3.35 12.83 -10.66
C GLY A 41 -4.79 13.34 -10.68
N GLU A 42 -5.22 13.86 -11.83
CA GLU A 42 -6.57 14.40 -12.02
C GLU A 42 -7.65 13.36 -11.70
N GLY A 43 -8.61 13.73 -10.86
CA GLY A 43 -9.71 12.85 -10.45
C GLY A 43 -9.31 11.72 -9.51
N LEU A 44 -8.07 11.69 -9.01
CA LEU A 44 -7.57 10.63 -8.14
C LEU A 44 -7.39 11.12 -6.70
N TYR A 45 -7.57 10.22 -5.74
CA TYR A 45 -7.37 10.49 -4.32
C TYR A 45 -6.60 9.35 -3.64
N MET A 46 -5.45 9.67 -3.05
CA MET A 46 -4.65 8.70 -2.28
C MET A 46 -5.00 8.81 -0.80
N ARG A 47 -5.37 7.69 -0.18
CA ARG A 47 -5.83 7.63 1.22
C ARG A 47 -5.56 6.26 1.85
N PRO A 48 -5.70 6.10 3.18
CA PRO A 48 -5.75 4.78 3.78
C PRO A 48 -6.98 3.98 3.29
N LEU A 49 -6.89 2.66 3.37
CA LEU A 49 -8.04 1.76 3.20
C LEU A 49 -9.14 2.08 4.24
N CYS A 50 -10.40 2.03 3.81
CA CYS A 50 -11.59 2.20 4.63
C CYS A 50 -12.47 0.93 4.61
N ARG A 51 -13.33 0.75 5.61
CA ARG A 51 -14.28 -0.38 5.67
C ARG A 51 -15.27 -0.41 4.49
N SER A 52 -15.61 0.74 3.93
CA SER A 52 -16.48 0.89 2.76
C SER A 52 -15.82 0.43 1.46
N ASP A 53 -14.48 0.34 1.39
CA ASP A 53 -13.76 0.02 0.16
C ASP A 53 -14.06 -1.39 -0.39
N TYR A 54 -14.63 -2.26 0.44
CA TYR A 54 -15.19 -3.53 -0.02
C TYR A 54 -16.29 -3.32 -1.08
N ASP A 55 -17.18 -2.33 -0.91
CA ASP A 55 -18.21 -1.98 -1.91
C ASP A 55 -17.62 -1.15 -3.08
N GLU A 56 -16.48 -0.50 -2.85
CA GLU A 56 -15.73 0.27 -3.84
C GLU A 56 -14.78 -0.60 -4.69
N GLY A 57 -14.95 -1.92 -4.64
CA GLY A 57 -14.28 -2.87 -5.54
C GLY A 57 -12.87 -3.27 -5.11
N TYR A 58 -12.49 -3.07 -3.85
CA TYR A 58 -11.15 -3.42 -3.36
C TYR A 58 -10.77 -4.88 -3.58
N MET A 59 -11.70 -5.82 -3.31
CA MET A 59 -11.45 -7.26 -3.54
C MET A 59 -11.27 -7.57 -5.03
N SER A 60 -12.00 -6.88 -5.91
CA SER A 60 -11.85 -7.00 -7.35
C SER A 60 -10.53 -6.41 -7.86
N LEU A 61 -9.98 -5.38 -7.21
CA LEU A 61 -8.66 -4.88 -7.51
C LEU A 61 -7.58 -5.91 -7.13
N LEU A 62 -7.64 -6.47 -5.92
CA LEU A 62 -6.66 -7.46 -5.43
C LEU A 62 -6.65 -8.74 -6.28
N SER A 63 -7.80 -9.11 -6.87
CA SER A 63 -7.87 -10.29 -7.75
C SER A 63 -7.06 -10.14 -9.05
N GLN A 64 -6.71 -8.91 -9.44
CA GLN A 64 -5.78 -8.66 -10.55
C GLN A 64 -4.32 -8.99 -10.21
N LEU A 65 -3.97 -9.09 -8.92
CA LEU A 65 -2.63 -9.42 -8.45
C LEU A 65 -2.46 -10.92 -8.19
N THR A 66 -3.41 -11.50 -7.46
CA THR A 66 -3.35 -12.90 -7.01
C THR A 66 -4.75 -13.45 -6.75
N LYS A 67 -4.84 -14.74 -6.43
CA LYS A 67 -6.10 -15.35 -6.01
C LYS A 67 -6.51 -14.80 -4.65
N VAL A 68 -7.71 -14.21 -4.60
CA VAL A 68 -8.33 -13.65 -3.39
C VAL A 68 -9.33 -14.64 -2.76
N GLY A 69 -10.05 -15.40 -3.59
CA GLY A 69 -11.18 -16.23 -3.15
C GLY A 69 -12.48 -15.43 -3.00
N ASP A 70 -13.54 -16.10 -2.56
CA ASP A 70 -14.84 -15.50 -2.29
C ASP A 70 -14.87 -14.94 -0.86
N VAL A 71 -14.33 -13.74 -0.67
CA VAL A 71 -14.28 -13.07 0.64
C VAL A 71 -15.61 -12.36 0.90
N SER A 72 -16.28 -12.71 1.99
CA SER A 72 -17.52 -12.03 2.41
C SER A 72 -17.25 -10.65 3.03
N ARG A 73 -18.29 -9.81 3.15
CA ARG A 73 -18.14 -8.50 3.82
C ARG A 73 -17.75 -8.67 5.29
N GLU A 74 -18.31 -9.66 5.96
CA GLU A 74 -18.00 -9.98 7.36
C GLU A 74 -16.53 -10.41 7.52
N GLU A 75 -16.01 -11.23 6.60
CA GLU A 75 -14.60 -11.65 6.61
C GLU A 75 -13.65 -10.47 6.35
N PHE A 76 -14.00 -9.59 5.41
CA PHE A 76 -13.26 -8.37 5.14
C PHE A 76 -13.22 -7.45 6.37
N GLU A 77 -14.38 -7.18 6.99
CA GLU A 77 -14.49 -6.32 8.16
C GLU A 77 -13.78 -6.93 9.38
N ALA A 78 -13.87 -8.25 9.57
CA ALA A 78 -13.14 -8.94 10.63
C ALA A 78 -11.61 -8.83 10.42
N ARG A 79 -11.13 -8.99 9.18
CA ARG A 79 -9.71 -8.81 8.86
C ARG A 79 -9.27 -7.37 9.05
N PHE A 80 -10.07 -6.40 8.60
CA PHE A 80 -9.81 -4.98 8.79
C PHE A 80 -9.65 -4.65 10.28
N SER A 81 -10.61 -5.06 11.12
CA SER A 81 -10.55 -4.84 12.58
C SER A 81 -9.31 -5.50 13.21
N ALA A 82 -8.93 -6.69 12.74
CA ALA A 82 -7.72 -7.36 13.24
C ALA A 82 -6.45 -6.57 12.91
N MET A 83 -6.35 -6.02 11.70
CA MET A 83 -5.22 -5.16 11.29
C MET A 83 -5.22 -3.84 12.07
N GLU A 84 -6.38 -3.20 12.21
CA GLU A 84 -6.58 -1.95 12.96
C GLU A 84 -6.18 -2.09 14.44
N SER A 85 -6.51 -3.23 15.06
CA SER A 85 -6.14 -3.51 16.45
C SER A 85 -4.64 -3.76 16.68
N CYS A 86 -3.84 -3.82 15.61
CA CYS A 86 -2.38 -3.95 15.67
C CYS A 86 -1.74 -2.56 15.46
N PRO A 87 -1.51 -1.78 16.53
CA PRO A 87 -0.99 -0.42 16.39
C PRO A 87 0.34 -0.40 15.65
N ASP A 88 0.52 0.62 14.83
CA ASP A 88 1.73 0.91 14.05
C ASP A 88 2.24 -0.25 13.18
N SER A 89 1.38 -1.20 12.82
CA SER A 89 1.79 -2.45 12.15
C SER A 89 1.36 -2.54 10.68
N TYR A 90 0.17 -2.04 10.33
CA TYR A 90 -0.39 -2.18 8.98
C TYR A 90 -0.77 -0.82 8.39
N TYR A 91 -0.20 -0.51 7.23
CA TYR A 91 -0.48 0.70 6.46
C TYR A 91 -0.88 0.30 5.04
N ILE A 92 -2.18 0.10 4.83
CA ILE A 92 -2.73 -0.15 3.50
C ILE A 92 -3.12 1.19 2.88
N VAL A 93 -2.42 1.56 1.82
CA VAL A 93 -2.66 2.80 1.06
C VAL A 93 -3.37 2.45 -0.23
N VAL A 94 -4.47 3.15 -0.50
CA VAL A 94 -5.25 3.01 -1.71
C VAL A 94 -5.24 4.29 -2.54
N ILE A 95 -5.44 4.14 -3.85
CA ILE A 95 -5.77 5.23 -4.76
C ILE A 95 -7.19 4.97 -5.26
N GLU A 96 -8.05 5.94 -5.04
CA GLU A 96 -9.45 5.96 -5.50
C GLU A 96 -9.58 6.85 -6.74
N ASP A 97 -10.38 6.43 -7.71
CA ASP A 97 -10.93 7.33 -8.73
C ASP A 97 -12.26 7.89 -8.20
N ILE A 98 -12.28 9.19 -7.92
CA ILE A 98 -13.40 9.87 -7.27
C ILE A 98 -14.65 9.95 -8.16
N MET A 99 -14.48 9.82 -9.47
CA MET A 99 -15.57 9.90 -10.44
C MET A 99 -16.34 8.59 -10.47
N THR A 100 -15.62 7.46 -10.42
CA THR A 100 -16.23 6.12 -10.42
C THR A 100 -16.47 5.58 -9.01
N LYS A 101 -15.89 6.20 -7.97
CA LYS A 101 -15.88 5.73 -6.58
C LYS A 101 -15.38 4.29 -6.48
N LYS A 102 -14.27 4.04 -7.16
CA LYS A 102 -13.61 2.74 -7.18
C LYS A 102 -12.18 2.86 -6.70
N VAL A 103 -11.75 1.88 -5.93
CA VAL A 103 -10.34 1.72 -5.58
C VAL A 103 -9.61 1.13 -6.79
N ILE A 104 -8.66 1.90 -7.33
CA ILE A 104 -7.95 1.61 -8.59
C ILE A 104 -6.46 1.33 -8.41
N GLY A 105 -5.92 1.52 -7.20
CA GLY A 105 -4.57 1.12 -6.83
C GLY A 105 -4.48 0.82 -5.34
N SER A 106 -3.59 -0.11 -4.96
CA SER A 106 -3.33 -0.46 -3.57
C SER A 106 -1.87 -0.85 -3.37
N GLY A 107 -1.36 -0.58 -2.18
CA GLY A 107 -0.08 -1.08 -1.70
C GLY A 107 -0.04 -1.11 -0.18
N THR A 108 0.61 -2.12 0.37
CA THR A 108 0.68 -2.35 1.82
C THR A 108 2.10 -2.16 2.32
N LEU A 109 2.26 -1.38 3.38
CA LEU A 109 3.46 -1.41 4.22
C LEU A 109 3.14 -2.11 5.54
N VAL A 110 3.84 -3.21 5.81
CA VAL A 110 3.82 -3.90 7.11
C VAL A 110 5.06 -3.54 7.91
N ILE A 111 4.89 -3.19 9.17
CA ILE A 111 5.97 -2.88 10.10
C ILE A 111 6.22 -4.07 11.02
N GLU A 112 7.43 -4.59 10.97
CA GLU A 112 7.89 -5.70 11.80
C GLU A 112 8.83 -5.16 12.90
N GLN A 113 8.38 -5.20 14.16
CA GLN A 113 9.19 -4.80 15.32
C GLN A 113 10.29 -5.85 15.60
N LYS A 114 11.49 -5.38 15.96
CA LYS A 114 12.68 -6.23 16.18
C LYS A 114 13.42 -5.83 17.44
N PHE A 115 14.00 -6.79 18.16
CA PHE A 115 15.00 -6.50 19.21
C PHE A 115 16.37 -6.11 18.64
N ILE A 116 16.74 -6.71 17.50
CA ILE A 116 17.99 -6.37 16.80
C ILE A 116 17.98 -4.91 16.35
N ARG A 117 19.18 -4.36 16.08
CA ARG A 117 19.35 -2.95 15.68
C ARG A 117 18.77 -1.97 16.72
N LYS A 118 18.93 -2.27 18.00
CA LYS A 118 18.47 -1.44 19.14
C LYS A 118 16.96 -1.23 19.13
N CYS A 119 16.20 -2.32 19.20
CA CYS A 119 14.74 -2.29 19.25
C CYS A 119 14.10 -1.55 18.05
N SER A 120 14.67 -1.70 16.85
CA SER A 120 14.21 -1.01 15.64
C SER A 120 13.07 -1.76 14.94
N SER A 121 12.55 -1.19 13.86
CA SER A 121 11.50 -1.77 13.02
C SER A 121 12.00 -2.02 11.60
N ARG A 122 11.43 -3.01 10.91
CA ARG A 122 11.66 -3.29 9.49
C ARG A 122 10.36 -3.10 8.72
N GLY A 123 10.42 -2.41 7.59
CA GLY A 123 9.29 -2.31 6.65
C GLY A 123 9.25 -3.48 5.68
N ARG A 124 8.05 -3.91 5.30
CA ARG A 124 7.81 -4.83 4.19
C ARG A 124 6.76 -4.22 3.26
N ILE A 125 7.10 -4.09 1.99
CA ILE A 125 6.14 -3.66 0.97
C ILE A 125 5.52 -4.92 0.38
N GLU A 126 4.19 -5.01 0.48
CA GLU A 126 3.38 -6.15 0.04
C GLU A 126 2.22 -5.65 -0.83
N ASP A 127 1.64 -6.56 -1.60
CA ASP A 127 0.36 -6.38 -2.30
C ASP A 127 0.25 -5.12 -3.20
N ILE A 128 1.34 -4.72 -3.87
CA ILE A 128 1.31 -3.62 -4.85
C ILE A 128 0.49 -4.03 -6.08
N VAL A 129 -0.61 -3.32 -6.33
CA VAL A 129 -1.48 -3.54 -7.48
C VAL A 129 -2.04 -2.23 -8.01
N VAL A 130 -2.15 -2.12 -9.33
CA VAL A 130 -2.86 -1.04 -10.02
C VAL A 130 -3.78 -1.69 -11.05
N SER A 131 -5.04 -1.23 -11.06
CA SER A 131 -6.04 -1.63 -12.05
C SER A 131 -5.44 -1.52 -13.45
N ASP A 132 -5.61 -2.58 -14.24
CA ASP A 132 -5.24 -2.64 -15.66
C ASP A 132 -5.67 -1.42 -16.48
N GLN A 133 -6.87 -0.88 -16.21
CA GLN A 133 -7.41 0.33 -16.85
C GLN A 133 -6.63 1.63 -16.50
N TYR A 134 -5.83 1.59 -15.43
CA TYR A 134 -5.07 2.72 -14.90
C TYR A 134 -3.54 2.53 -15.00
N ARG A 135 -3.08 1.45 -15.64
CA ARG A 135 -1.63 1.21 -15.84
C ARG A 135 -1.02 2.27 -16.77
N GLY A 136 0.28 2.49 -16.62
CA GLY A 136 1.01 3.51 -17.37
C GLY A 136 0.88 4.95 -16.84
N LYS A 137 -0.04 5.20 -15.89
CA LYS A 137 -0.25 6.53 -15.25
C LYS A 137 0.65 6.80 -14.04
N GLN A 138 1.79 6.12 -13.94
CA GLN A 138 2.76 6.27 -12.82
C GLN A 138 2.24 5.91 -11.40
N LEU A 139 0.99 5.47 -11.24
CA LEU A 139 0.38 5.19 -9.93
C LEU A 139 1.10 4.11 -9.12
N GLY A 140 1.63 3.08 -9.78
CA GLY A 140 2.43 2.05 -9.10
C GLY A 140 3.72 2.62 -8.53
N LYS A 141 4.32 3.61 -9.21
CA LYS A 141 5.50 4.31 -8.69
C LYS A 141 5.13 5.14 -7.47
N LEU A 142 4.04 5.90 -7.58
CA LEU A 142 3.54 6.74 -6.49
C LEU A 142 3.25 5.91 -5.23
N LEU A 143 2.62 4.73 -5.36
CA LEU A 143 2.39 3.82 -4.24
C LEU A 143 3.69 3.39 -3.57
N VAL A 144 4.63 2.82 -4.33
CA VAL A 144 5.90 2.31 -3.76
C VAL A 144 6.71 3.42 -3.09
N ASP A 145 6.83 4.56 -3.75
CA ASP A 145 7.56 5.72 -3.25
C ASP A 145 6.94 6.28 -1.96
N THR A 146 5.60 6.36 -1.91
CA THR A 146 4.86 6.73 -0.69
C THR A 146 5.16 5.78 0.46
N LEU A 147 5.14 4.46 0.23
CA LEU A 147 5.44 3.46 1.27
C LEU A 147 6.91 3.50 1.70
N MET A 148 7.83 3.79 0.78
CA MET A 148 9.25 3.98 1.09
C MET A 148 9.46 5.19 2.00
N ILE A 149 8.89 6.35 1.67
CA ILE A 149 9.00 7.58 2.49
C ILE A 149 8.32 7.36 3.85
N LEU A 150 7.15 6.73 3.88
CA LEU A 150 6.44 6.39 5.11
C LEU A 150 7.29 5.50 6.03
N SER A 151 7.92 4.46 5.49
CA SER A 151 8.77 3.56 6.29
C SER A 151 9.98 4.28 6.91
N GLN A 152 10.58 5.24 6.18
CA GLN A 152 11.66 6.06 6.69
C GLN A 152 11.18 7.00 7.79
N GLN A 153 10.00 7.61 7.64
CA GLN A 153 9.40 8.47 8.65
C GLN A 153 9.07 7.71 9.94
N ILE A 154 8.60 6.47 9.83
CA ILE A 154 8.36 5.57 10.98
C ILE A 154 9.68 5.17 11.67
N GLY A 155 10.82 5.28 10.97
CA GLY A 155 12.13 4.92 11.52
C GLY A 155 12.53 3.46 11.27
N CYS A 156 12.04 2.85 10.19
CA CYS A 156 12.50 1.52 9.80
C CYS A 156 14.00 1.54 9.44
N TYR A 157 14.78 0.60 9.98
CA TYR A 157 16.20 0.49 9.62
C TYR A 157 16.42 -0.07 8.22
N LYS A 158 15.44 -0.80 7.67
CA LYS A 158 15.39 -1.24 6.28
C LYS A 158 13.96 -1.56 5.82
N VAL A 159 13.78 -1.59 4.50
CA VAL A 159 12.58 -2.07 3.81
C VAL A 159 12.95 -3.20 2.88
N SER A 160 12.03 -4.13 2.65
CA SER A 160 12.18 -5.19 1.65
C SER A 160 10.86 -5.51 0.97
N LEU A 161 10.94 -6.11 -0.20
CA LEU A 161 9.83 -6.74 -0.90
C LEU A 161 10.33 -7.93 -1.71
N GLU A 162 9.40 -8.76 -2.17
CA GLU A 162 9.65 -9.85 -3.10
C GLU A 162 9.05 -9.50 -4.46
N CYS A 163 9.80 -9.72 -5.53
CA CYS A 163 9.31 -9.45 -6.88
C CYS A 163 9.83 -10.47 -7.89
N LYS A 164 9.09 -10.62 -9.00
CA LYS A 164 9.54 -11.39 -10.16
C LYS A 164 10.74 -10.67 -10.81
N ASP A 165 11.60 -11.43 -11.49
CA ASP A 165 12.81 -10.87 -12.11
C ASP A 165 12.54 -9.70 -13.05
N ASN A 166 11.45 -9.76 -13.82
CA ASN A 166 11.07 -8.68 -14.74
C ASN A 166 10.67 -7.37 -14.04
N MET A 167 10.39 -7.40 -12.73
CA MET A 167 10.03 -6.23 -11.92
C MET A 167 11.23 -5.64 -11.17
N VAL A 168 12.41 -6.25 -11.22
CA VAL A 168 13.60 -5.77 -10.49
C VAL A 168 13.94 -4.33 -10.91
N ASN A 169 13.98 -4.06 -12.22
CA ASN A 169 14.26 -2.72 -12.75
C ASN A 169 13.21 -1.68 -12.34
N PHE A 170 11.97 -2.11 -12.12
CA PHE A 170 10.92 -1.22 -11.60
C PHE A 170 11.25 -0.81 -10.16
N TYR A 171 11.52 -1.79 -9.29
CA TYR A 171 11.78 -1.52 -7.86
C TYR A 171 13.13 -0.85 -7.58
N SER A 172 14.14 -1.07 -8.42
CA SER A 172 15.43 -0.40 -8.26
C SER A 172 15.40 1.11 -8.46
N GLN A 173 14.34 1.66 -9.07
CA GLN A 173 14.13 3.10 -9.15
C GLN A 173 13.93 3.76 -7.78
N PHE A 174 13.54 3.00 -6.75
CA PHE A 174 13.30 3.50 -5.38
C PHE A 174 14.46 3.20 -4.41
N GLY A 175 15.64 2.87 -4.94
CA GLY A 175 16.82 2.51 -4.14
C GLY A 175 16.81 1.07 -3.60
N LEU A 176 15.88 0.23 -4.04
CA LEU A 176 15.87 -1.19 -3.70
C LEU A 176 16.86 -1.97 -4.58
N ALA A 177 17.56 -2.93 -3.99
CA ALA A 177 18.51 -3.77 -4.70
C ALA A 177 18.31 -5.24 -4.32
N LYS A 178 18.72 -6.15 -5.21
CA LYS A 178 18.89 -7.56 -4.85
C LYS A 178 19.97 -7.64 -3.77
N GLU A 179 19.67 -8.27 -2.64
CA GLU A 179 20.63 -8.46 -1.54
C GLU A 179 21.47 -9.70 -1.83
N GLU A 180 22.71 -9.53 -2.28
CA GLU A 180 23.60 -10.65 -2.63
C GLU A 180 23.80 -11.60 -1.43
N GLY A 181 23.82 -12.91 -1.70
CA GLY A 181 23.94 -13.94 -0.67
C GLY A 181 22.66 -14.19 0.14
N GLN A 182 21.57 -13.47 -0.12
CA GLN A 182 20.25 -13.76 0.46
C GLN A 182 19.37 -14.47 -0.56
N ASN A 183 18.80 -15.62 -0.14
CA ASN A 183 17.83 -16.35 -0.93
C ASN A 183 16.43 -16.18 -0.34
N TYR A 184 15.43 -16.04 -1.20
CA TYR A 184 14.04 -16.20 -0.79
C TYR A 184 13.69 -17.69 -0.77
N MET A 185 13.13 -18.16 0.35
CA MET A 185 12.70 -19.55 0.51
C MET A 185 11.21 -19.58 0.85
N CYS A 186 10.44 -20.39 0.11
CA CYS A 186 9.00 -20.48 0.27
C CYS A 186 8.57 -21.94 0.43
N ARG A 187 7.76 -22.21 1.45
CA ARG A 187 7.00 -23.47 1.59
C ARG A 187 5.52 -23.14 1.69
N ARG A 188 4.73 -23.63 0.73
CA ARG A 188 3.26 -23.48 0.76
C ARG A 188 2.65 -24.66 1.49
N PHE A 189 1.77 -24.39 2.47
CA PHE A 189 1.15 -25.45 3.28
C PHE A 189 -0.17 -25.96 2.71
N LYS A 190 -0.93 -25.11 2.02
CA LYS A 190 -2.15 -25.42 1.24
C LYS A 190 -2.31 -24.36 0.14
N GLU A 191 -2.86 -24.72 -1.01
CA GLU A 191 -3.33 -23.74 -2.00
C GLU A 191 -4.71 -23.23 -1.52
N MET A 192 -4.84 -21.91 -1.30
CA MET A 192 -6.14 -21.27 -1.10
C MET A 192 -6.67 -20.74 -2.41
#